data_AF-D9WST0-F1
#
_entry.id   AF-D9WST0-F1
#
_cell.length_a   1.000
_cell.length_b   1.000
_cell.length_c   1.000
_cell.angle_alpha   90.00
_cell.angle_beta   90.00
_cell.angle_gamma   90.00
#
_symmetry.space_group_name_H-M   'P 1'
#
loop_
_entity.id
_entity.type
_entity.pdbx_description
1 polymer ?
#
loop_
_entity_poly.entity_id
_entity_poly.type
_entity_poly.pdbx_seq_one_letter_code
_entity_poly.pdbx_strand_id
1 'polypeptide(L)'
;MDLALLDELTDPRWTSVRRAADLGCGTGRTATWLRRNGVPAIDGVDLTPEMLDRARARGVHDRLIEPRAAVHRSSETSGAGQDISRTGRSPRTR
;
A
#
# COMPACT_ATOMS: atom_id res chain seq x y z
N MET A 1 -9.21 -6.81 -5.14
CA MET A 1 -9.00 -7.23 -3.73
C MET A 1 -9.81 -8.47 -3.45
N ASP A 2 -9.18 -9.49 -2.88
CA ASP A 2 -9.85 -10.70 -2.37
C ASP A 2 -10.39 -10.39 -0.96
N LEU A 3 -11.71 -10.51 -0.77
CA LEU A 3 -12.33 -10.19 0.52
C LEU A 3 -12.18 -11.33 1.52
N ALA A 4 -12.10 -12.58 1.05
CA ALA A 4 -11.90 -13.72 1.94
C ALA A 4 -10.54 -13.61 2.64
N LEU A 5 -9.52 -13.16 1.91
CA LEU A 5 -8.21 -12.87 2.51
C LEU A 5 -8.26 -11.72 3.53
N LEU A 6 -9.09 -10.70 3.31
CA LEU A 6 -9.24 -9.61 4.28
C LEU A 6 -9.94 -10.07 5.56
N ASP A 7 -10.92 -10.98 5.45
CA ASP A 7 -11.63 -11.54 6.62
C ASP A 7 -10.69 -12.30 7.57
N GLU A 8 -9.58 -12.85 7.07
CA GLU A 8 -8.56 -13.52 7.87
C GLU A 8 -7.63 -12.54 8.64
N LEU A 9 -7.67 -11.25 8.32
CA LEU A 9 -6.83 -10.25 8.99
C LEU A 9 -7.40 -9.88 10.36
N THR A 10 -6.70 -10.31 11.40
CA THR A 10 -7.06 -10.05 12.81
C THR A 10 -6.38 -8.81 13.41
N ASP A 11 -5.33 -8.29 12.75
CA ASP A 11 -4.61 -7.08 13.13
C ASP A 11 -4.46 -6.15 11.91
N PRO A 12 -4.76 -4.84 12.02
CA PRO A 12 -5.23 -4.11 13.20
C PRO A 12 -6.63 -4.54 13.67
N ARG A 13 -6.95 -4.29 14.95
CA ARG A 13 -8.36 -4.31 15.40
C ARG A 13 -9.14 -3.23 14.65
N TRP A 14 -9.93 -3.63 13.66
CA TRP A 14 -10.61 -2.72 12.73
C TRP A 14 -11.49 -1.67 13.41
N THR A 15 -12.15 -2.02 14.51
CA THR A 15 -12.97 -1.10 15.31
C THR A 15 -12.17 0.02 15.99
N SER A 16 -10.85 -0.12 16.11
CA SER A 16 -9.96 0.93 16.63
C SER A 16 -9.39 1.85 15.54
N VAL A 17 -9.52 1.46 14.26
CA VAL A 17 -9.04 2.24 13.13
C VAL A 17 -10.00 3.39 12.85
N ARG A 18 -9.52 4.63 13.02
CA ARG A 18 -10.34 5.83 12.80
C ARG A 18 -10.35 6.31 11.35
N ARG A 19 -9.34 5.99 10.56
CA ARG A 19 -9.25 6.39 9.16
C ARG A 19 -8.42 5.39 8.36
N ALA A 20 -8.84 5.11 7.13
CA ALA A 20 -8.12 4.27 6.20
C ALA A 20 -7.95 4.96 4.84
N ALA A 21 -6.89 4.58 4.12
CA ALA A 21 -6.69 4.91 2.71
C ALA A 21 -6.82 3.62 1.89
N ASP A 22 -7.73 3.60 0.92
CA ASP A 22 -7.93 2.49 -0.03
C ASP A 22 -7.16 2.81 -1.33
N LEU A 23 -5.92 2.29 -1.41
CA LEU A 23 -5.01 2.54 -2.53
C LEU A 23 -5.30 1.56 -3.67
N GLY A 24 -5.70 2.08 -4.83
CA GLY A 24 -6.30 1.27 -5.89
C GLY A 24 -7.72 0.86 -5.52
N CYS A 25 -8.53 1.84 -5.08
CA CYS A 25 -9.86 1.58 -4.53
C CYS A 25 -10.80 0.91 -5.55
N GLY A 26 -10.50 1.02 -6.85
CA GLY A 26 -11.29 0.47 -7.95
C GLY A 26 -12.72 0.95 -7.83
N THR A 27 -13.66 0.00 -7.74
CA THR A 27 -15.09 0.31 -7.55
C THR A 27 -15.53 0.39 -6.08
N GLY A 28 -14.62 0.29 -5.11
CA GLY A 28 -14.91 0.42 -3.67
C GLY A 28 -15.29 -0.86 -2.93
N ARG A 29 -14.82 -2.03 -3.41
CA ARG A 29 -15.04 -3.31 -2.72
C ARG A 29 -14.38 -3.34 -1.34
N THR A 30 -13.12 -2.93 -1.26
CA THR A 30 -12.34 -2.90 0.00
C THR A 30 -12.92 -1.87 0.97
N ALA A 31 -13.22 -0.64 0.52
CA ALA A 31 -13.91 0.34 1.34
C ALA A 31 -15.26 -0.13 1.91
N THR A 32 -16.05 -0.88 1.14
CA THR A 32 -17.30 -1.48 1.66
C THR A 32 -17.01 -2.43 2.81
N TRP A 33 -15.99 -3.26 2.66
CA TRP A 33 -15.55 -4.18 3.71
C TRP A 33 -15.04 -3.43 4.95
N LEU A 34 -14.24 -2.38 4.77
CA LEU A 34 -13.75 -1.53 5.86
C LEU A 34 -14.90 -0.84 6.62
N ARG A 35 -15.92 -0.33 5.91
CA ARG A 35 -17.13 0.24 6.55
C ARG A 35 -17.85 -0.78 7.41
N ARG A 36 -18.01 -2.02 6.92
CA ARG A 36 -18.65 -3.11 7.67
C ARG A 36 -17.85 -3.50 8.92
N ASN A 37 -16.54 -3.35 8.88
CA ASN A 37 -15.63 -3.61 9.99
C ASN A 37 -15.46 -2.41 10.96
N GLY A 38 -16.25 -1.35 10.78
CA GLY A 38 -16.35 -0.23 11.73
C GLY A 38 -15.40 0.93 11.47
N VAL A 39 -14.69 0.96 10.33
CA VAL A 39 -13.83 2.10 9.98
C VAL A 39 -14.70 3.29 9.57
N PRO A 40 -14.63 4.43 10.29
CA PRO A 40 -15.59 5.52 10.11
C PRO A 40 -15.19 6.51 9.01
N ALA A 41 -13.91 6.58 8.64
CA ALA A 41 -13.42 7.47 7.59
C ALA A 41 -12.54 6.71 6.59
N ILE A 42 -12.84 6.82 5.30
CA ILE A 42 -12.15 6.09 4.23
C ILE A 42 -11.96 7.02 3.03
N ASP A 43 -10.69 7.29 2.70
CA ASP A 43 -10.30 8.01 1.50
C ASP A 43 -9.91 6.99 0.41
N GLY A 44 -10.45 7.12 -0.80
CA GLY A 44 -10.16 6.25 -1.93
C GLY A 44 -9.25 6.92 -2.96
N VAL A 45 -8.30 6.15 -3.49
CA VAL A 45 -7.37 6.60 -4.53
C VAL A 45 -7.40 5.59 -5.68
N ASP A 46 -7.62 6.07 -6.90
CA ASP A 46 -7.50 5.25 -8.11
C ASP A 46 -6.98 6.09 -9.27
N LEU A 47 -6.25 5.45 -10.19
CA LEU A 47 -5.54 6.13 -11.27
C LEU A 47 -6.46 6.62 -12.37
N THR A 48 -7.60 5.97 -12.59
CA THR A 48 -8.47 6.28 -13.73
C THR A 48 -9.76 6.97 -13.27
N PRO A 49 -10.19 8.05 -13.94
CA PRO A 49 -11.46 8.72 -13.64
C PRO A 49 -12.66 7.76 -13.67
N GLU A 50 -12.66 6.78 -14.57
CA GLU A 50 -13.76 5.82 -14.73
C GLU A 50 -13.93 4.93 -13.50
N MET A 51 -12.82 4.54 -12.83
CA MET A 51 -12.90 3.81 -11.57
C MET A 51 -13.45 4.69 -10.46
N LEU A 52 -13.00 5.95 -10.39
CA LEU A 52 -13.49 6.90 -9.39
C LEU A 52 -14.99 7.17 -9.57
N ASP A 53 -15.51 7.28 -10.79
CA ASP A 53 -16.94 7.44 -11.04
C ASP A 53 -17.76 6.25 -10.54
N ARG A 54 -17.28 5.02 -10.80
CA ARG A 54 -17.91 3.81 -10.27
C ARG A 54 -17.84 3.74 -8.74
N ALA A 55 -16.73 4.19 -8.14
CA ALA A 55 -16.60 4.26 -6.69
C ALA A 55 -17.51 5.34 -6.07
N ARG A 56 -17.68 6.49 -6.74
CA ARG A 56 -18.62 7.56 -6.33
C ARG A 56 -20.05 7.03 -6.28
N ALA A 57 -20.47 6.30 -7.31
CA ALA A 57 -21.81 5.69 -7.36
C ALA A 57 -22.07 4.72 -6.20
N ARG A 58 -21.03 4.10 -5.64
CA ARG A 58 -21.14 3.23 -4.47
C ARG A 58 -21.25 4.00 -3.14
N GLY A 59 -20.73 5.23 -3.06
CA GLY A 59 -20.94 6.13 -1.91
C GLY A 59 -20.29 5.70 -0.59
N VAL A 60 -19.28 4.82 -0.61
CA VAL A 60 -18.63 4.29 0.61
C VAL A 60 -17.36 5.05 1.04
N HIS A 61 -16.79 5.87 0.16
CA HIS A 61 -15.61 6.69 0.45
C HIS A 61 -16.04 8.11 0.81
N ASP A 62 -15.33 8.74 1.75
CA ASP A 62 -15.55 10.15 2.09
C ASP A 62 -14.90 11.08 1.07
N ARG A 63 -13.77 10.66 0.51
CA ARG A 63 -13.05 11.38 -0.55
C ARG A 63 -12.58 10.41 -1.61
N LEU A 64 -12.57 10.86 -2.86
CA LEU A 64 -12.05 10.12 -4.00
C LEU A 64 -11.04 10.99 -4.74
N ILE A 65 -9.83 10.45 -4.92
CA ILE A 65 -8.66 11.19 -5.37
C ILE A 65 -8.09 10.49 -6.59
N GLU A 66 -7.93 11.22 -7.69
CA GLU A 66 -7.11 10.83 -8.83
C GLU A 66 -5.67 11.26 -8.55
N PRO A 67 -4.72 10.33 -8.33
CA PRO A 67 -3.36 10.70 -8.02
C PRO A 67 -2.63 11.10 -9.31
N ARG A 68 -1.81 12.15 -9.23
CA ARG A 68 -0.84 12.43 -10.28
C ARG A 68 0.26 11.37 -10.23
N ALA A 69 0.53 10.72 -11.36
CA ALA A 69 1.65 9.79 -11.46
C ALA A 69 2.96 10.47 -11.05
N ALA A 70 3.63 9.92 -10.04
CA ALA A 70 4.96 10.35 -9.65
C ALA A 70 5.97 9.65 -10.57
N VAL A 71 6.80 10.43 -11.26
CA VAL A 71 7.90 9.87 -12.05
C VAL A 71 9.02 9.49 -11.07
N HIS A 72 9.29 8.19 -10.95
CA HIS A 72 10.43 7.70 -10.21
C HIS A 72 11.71 8.14 -10.94
N ARG A 73 12.48 9.05 -10.34
CA ARG A 73 13.85 9.31 -10.78
C ARG A 73 14.75 8.30 -10.10
N SER A 74 15.24 7.32 -10.85
CA SER A 74 16.32 6.45 -10.42
C SER A 74 17.52 7.34 -10.07
N SER A 75 17.94 7.37 -8.81
CA SER A 75 19.25 7.92 -8.48
C SER A 75 20.29 6.88 -8.93
N GLU A 76 20.97 7.16 -10.03
CA GLU A 76 22.17 6.42 -10.41
C GLU A 76 23.25 6.69 -9.37
N THR A 77 23.42 5.76 -8.43
CA THR A 77 24.59 5.76 -7.56
C THR A 77 25.78 5.39 -8.43
N SER A 78 26.58 6.38 -8.85
CA SER A 78 27.88 6.14 -9.48
C SER A 78 28.70 5.23 -8.56
N GLY A 79 29.01 4.04 -9.05
CA GLY A 79 29.63 2.97 -8.27
C GLY A 79 31.01 3.35 -7.72
N ALA A 80 31.18 3.22 -6.42
CA ALA A 80 32.46 2.85 -5.83
C ALA A 80 32.35 1.36 -5.48
N GLY A 81 33.05 0.52 -6.25
CA GLY A 81 33.09 -0.92 -6.04
C GLY A 81 33.54 -1.25 -4.63
N GLN A 82 32.75 -2.03 -3.90
CA GLN A 82 33.23 -2.67 -2.68
C GLN A 82 34.07 -3.88 -3.09
N ASP A 83 35.38 -3.70 -3.06
CA ASP A 83 36.38 -4.77 -3.18
C ASP A 83 36.27 -5.69 -1.95
N ILE A 84 35.73 -6.90 -2.15
CA ILE A 84 35.54 -7.93 -1.12
C ILE A 84 36.77 -8.82 -0.91
N SER A 85 37.95 -8.45 -1.41
CA SER A 85 39.13 -9.33 -1.39
C SER A 85 40.14 -9.03 -0.28
N ARG A 86 39.75 -9.09 1.01
CA ARG A 86 40.76 -9.17 2.10
C ARG A 86 40.31 -9.75 3.44
N THR A 87 39.88 -11.02 3.46
CA THR A 87 39.95 -11.82 4.69
C THR A 87 40.47 -13.22 4.39
N GLY A 88 41.79 -13.37 4.44
CA GLY A 88 42.49 -14.64 4.36
C GLY A 88 43.76 -14.60 5.20
N ARG A 89 43.64 -14.43 6.52
CA ARG A 89 44.76 -14.65 7.45
C ARG A 89 44.49 -15.94 8.23
N SER A 90 45.14 -17.01 7.80
CA SER A 90 45.25 -18.28 8.54
C SER A 90 46.19 -18.10 9.75
N PRO A 91 45.82 -18.47 10.98
CA PRO A 91 46.76 -18.60 12.07
C PRO A 91 47.41 -19.99 12.04
N ARG A 92 48.71 -20.04 11.69
CA ARG A 92 49.56 -21.21 11.93
C ARG A 92 49.67 -21.44 13.44
N THR A 93 49.24 -22.61 13.91
CA THR A 93 49.57 -23.13 15.24
C THR A 93 50.98 -23.75 15.21
N ARG A 94 51.69 -23.60 16.33
CA ARG A 94 53.03 -24.14 16.60
C ARG A 94 53.08 -25.65 16.56
#